data_AF-A0AAP9ZEJ4-F1
#
_entry.id   AF-A0AAP9ZEJ4-F1
#
_cell.length_a   1.000
_cell.length_b   1.000
_cell.length_c   1.000
_cell.angle_alpha   90.00
_cell.angle_beta   90.00
_cell.angle_gamma   90.00
#
_symmetry.space_group_name_H-M   'P 1'
#
loop_
_entity.id
_entity.type
_entity.pdbx_description
1 polymer ?
#
loop_
_entity_poly.entity_id
_entity_poly.type
_entity_poly.pdbx_seq_one_letter_code
_entity_poly.pdbx_strand_id
1 'polypeptide(L)'
;MERRSPEIALTSALQLLSYLIIALGALLMAFKAGSLPASRWEPMSAGVFPQIIFVSIAILCGVAAISDISKHGLPRLSFSIAWKRLIALKAVIFNLVLFIIYVAIMPVAGFIISTFAYLLIAQFYLAPKKPTIVLIAIFVAILFSTGPYYLFSEVFNIYLPRAQW
;
A
#
# COMPACT_ATOMS: atom_id res chain seq x y z
N MET A 1 8.90 29.68 -25.30
CA MET A 1 8.47 28.98 -24.06
C MET A 1 7.28 28.11 -24.40
N GLU A 2 7.55 26.86 -24.73
CA GLU A 2 6.52 25.90 -25.16
C GLU A 2 5.61 25.57 -23.97
N ARG A 3 4.31 25.89 -24.09
CA ARG A 3 3.31 25.52 -23.07
C ARG A 3 3.23 24.00 -23.05
N ARG A 4 3.98 23.34 -22.15
CA ARG A 4 3.80 21.92 -21.88
C ARG A 4 2.32 21.67 -21.59
N SER A 5 1.77 20.63 -22.24
CA SER A 5 0.38 20.23 -22.04
C SER A 5 0.12 20.05 -20.53
N PRO A 6 -1.03 20.52 -20.01
CA PRO A 6 -1.37 20.42 -18.59
C PRO A 6 -1.29 18.98 -18.04
N GLU A 7 -1.49 17.98 -18.89
CA GLU A 7 -1.39 16.56 -18.50
C GLU A 7 0.04 16.12 -18.22
N ILE A 8 1.00 16.59 -19.02
CA ILE A 8 2.42 16.29 -18.85
C ILE A 8 2.91 16.87 -17.51
N ALA A 9 2.51 18.11 -17.20
CA ALA A 9 2.83 18.74 -15.92
C ALA A 9 2.23 17.99 -14.72
N LEU A 10 1.01 17.45 -14.86
CA LEU A 10 0.39 16.59 -13.84
C LEU A 10 1.18 15.30 -13.65
N THR A 11 1.56 14.61 -14.72
CA THR A 11 2.31 13.35 -14.63
C THR A 11 3.67 13.52 -13.97
N SER A 12 4.44 14.55 -14.34
CA SER A 12 5.72 14.85 -13.71
C SER A 12 5.56 15.23 -12.23
N ALA A 13 4.52 16.02 -11.89
CA ALA A 13 4.24 16.36 -10.50
C ALA A 13 3.88 15.12 -9.65
N LEU A 14 3.05 14.22 -10.19
CA LEU A 14 2.68 12.98 -9.51
C LEU A 14 3.88 12.04 -9.35
N GLN A 15 4.74 11.93 -10.36
CA GLN A 15 5.95 11.11 -10.32
C GLN A 15 6.94 11.60 -9.28
N LEU A 16 7.19 12.92 -9.23
CA LEU A 16 8.03 13.54 -8.22
C LEU A 16 7.45 13.35 -6.82
N LEU A 17 6.14 13.52 -6.67
CA LEU A 17 5.44 13.25 -5.41
C LEU A 17 5.55 11.77 -5.00
N SER A 18 5.46 10.83 -5.95
CA SER A 18 5.69 9.40 -5.67
C SER A 18 7.11 9.13 -5.19
N TYR A 19 8.14 9.72 -5.81
CA TYR A 19 9.52 9.58 -5.34
C TYR A 19 9.70 10.10 -3.92
N LEU A 20 9.10 11.25 -3.59
CA LEU A 20 9.16 11.81 -2.23
C LEU A 20 8.45 10.93 -1.20
N ILE A 21 7.24 10.43 -1.51
CA ILE A 21 6.48 9.56 -0.62
C ILE A 21 7.22 8.24 -0.39
N ILE A 22 7.75 7.62 -1.46
CA ILE A 22 8.49 6.35 -1.36
C ILE A 22 9.79 6.56 -0.60
N ALA A 23 10.54 7.63 -0.86
CA ALA A 23 11.77 7.94 -0.14
C ALA A 23 11.51 8.16 1.35
N LEU A 24 10.47 8.94 1.70
CA LEU A 24 10.09 9.17 3.09
C LEU A 24 9.65 7.88 3.77
N GLY A 25 8.80 7.08 3.12
CA GLY A 25 8.36 5.79 3.64
C GLY A 25 9.53 4.82 3.85
N ALA A 26 10.47 4.78 2.92
CA ALA A 26 11.68 3.97 3.03
C ALA A 26 12.56 4.44 4.20
N LEU A 27 12.77 5.74 4.39
CA LEU A 27 13.52 6.27 5.54
C LEU A 27 12.87 5.91 6.88
N LEU A 28 11.54 6.03 6.98
CA LEU A 28 10.79 5.62 8.17
C LEU A 28 10.92 4.12 8.45
N MET A 29 10.88 3.29 7.40
CA MET A 29 11.05 1.85 7.51
C MET A 29 12.49 1.44 7.84
N ALA A 30 13.49 2.13 7.31
CA ALA A 30 14.89 1.94 7.69
C ALA A 30 15.11 2.25 9.19
N PHE A 31 14.47 3.31 9.69
CA PHE A 31 14.52 3.65 11.11
C PHE A 31 13.85 2.58 11.97
N LYS A 32 12.65 2.12 11.59
CA LYS A 32 11.94 1.01 12.26
C LYS A 32 12.75 -0.29 12.24
N ALA A 33 13.36 -0.64 11.11
CA ALA A 33 14.21 -1.82 10.98
C ALA A 33 15.44 -1.75 11.91
N GLY A 34 16.00 -0.55 12.13
CA GLY A 34 17.10 -0.35 13.07
C GLY A 34 16.73 -0.52 14.53
N SER A 35 15.45 -0.34 14.87
CA SER A 35 14.96 -0.57 16.23
C SER A 35 14.72 -2.05 16.56
N LEU A 36 14.92 -2.95 15.59
CA LEU A 36 14.80 -4.39 15.83
C LEU A 36 15.92 -4.88 16.76
N PRO A 37 15.60 -5.73 17.75
CA PRO A 37 16.57 -6.23 18.71
C PRO A 37 17.66 -7.01 17.99
N ALA A 38 18.92 -6.61 18.24
CA ALA A 38 20.07 -7.33 17.73
C ALA A 38 20.32 -8.59 18.58
N SER A 39 20.36 -9.75 17.93
CA SER A 39 20.82 -10.98 18.58
C SER A 39 22.32 -10.86 18.87
N ARG A 40 22.75 -11.22 20.09
CA ARG A 40 24.18 -11.26 20.46
C ARG A 40 24.96 -12.35 19.71
N TRP A 41 24.25 -13.25 19.03
CA TRP A 41 24.80 -14.42 18.34
C TRP A 41 24.86 -14.24 16.82
N GLU A 42 24.33 -13.13 16.28
CA GLU A 42 24.35 -12.84 14.85
C GLU A 42 25.21 -11.60 14.57
N PRO A 43 26.30 -11.73 13.78
CA PRO A 43 27.16 -10.60 13.42
C PRO A 43 26.42 -9.48 12.67
N MET A 44 25.37 -9.83 11.93
CA MET A 44 24.44 -8.89 11.32
C MET A 44 23.06 -9.11 11.93
N SER A 45 22.48 -8.06 12.53
CA SER A 45 21.12 -8.15 13.05
C SER A 45 20.11 -8.31 11.92
N ALA A 46 18.96 -8.91 12.22
CA ALA A 46 17.83 -9.05 11.31
C ALA A 46 17.36 -7.72 10.68
N GLY A 47 17.70 -6.58 11.30
CA GLY A 47 17.39 -5.25 10.79
C GLY A 47 18.37 -4.71 9.75
N VAL A 48 19.63 -5.17 9.72
CA VAL A 48 20.68 -4.59 8.86
C VAL A 48 20.35 -4.74 7.38
N PHE A 49 19.86 -5.91 6.97
CA PHE A 49 19.53 -6.15 5.57
C PHE A 49 18.33 -5.29 5.09
N PRO A 50 17.16 -5.27 5.77
CA PRO A 50 16.09 -4.34 5.45
C PRO A 50 16.55 -2.88 5.43
N GLN A 51 17.39 -2.46 6.38
CA GLN A 51 17.93 -1.10 6.41
C GLN A 51 18.69 -0.73 5.14
N ILE A 52 19.63 -1.58 4.70
CA ILE A 52 20.41 -1.34 3.48
C ILE A 52 19.48 -1.18 2.28
N ILE A 53 18.46 -2.04 2.16
CA ILE A 53 17.48 -1.99 1.07
C ILE A 53 16.68 -0.68 1.12
N PHE A 54 16.12 -0.32 2.28
CA PHE A 54 15.34 0.91 2.41
C PHE A 54 16.17 2.17 2.20
N VAL A 55 17.40 2.22 2.71
CA VAL A 55 18.33 3.33 2.45
C VAL A 55 18.67 3.41 0.96
N SER A 56 18.93 2.29 0.31
CA SER A 56 19.20 2.24 -1.14
C SER A 56 18.02 2.76 -1.95
N ILE A 57 16.79 2.35 -1.60
CA ILE A 57 15.56 2.86 -2.24
C ILE A 57 15.44 4.37 -2.02
N ALA A 58 15.66 4.87 -0.81
CA ALA A 58 15.61 6.31 -0.52
C ALA A 58 16.64 7.09 -1.36
N ILE A 59 17.87 6.58 -1.50
CA ILE A 59 18.90 7.18 -2.35
C ILE A 59 18.47 7.17 -3.81
N LEU A 60 18.02 6.03 -4.34
CA LEU A 60 17.58 5.91 -5.73
C LEU A 60 16.40 6.86 -6.04
N CYS A 61 15.43 6.96 -5.14
CA CYS A 61 14.32 7.92 -5.26
C CYS A 61 14.82 9.38 -5.18
N GLY A 62 15.79 9.68 -4.32
CA GLY A 62 16.41 11.01 -4.25
C GLY A 62 17.13 11.38 -5.54
N VAL A 63 17.95 10.48 -6.08
CA VAL A 63 18.64 10.66 -7.37
C VAL A 63 17.62 10.81 -8.51
N ALA A 64 16.58 9.97 -8.54
CA ALA A 64 15.51 10.07 -9.53
C ALA A 64 14.78 11.42 -9.46
N ALA A 65 14.45 11.89 -8.25
CA ALA A 65 13.81 13.19 -8.05
C ALA A 65 14.70 14.35 -8.48
N ILE A 66 15.98 14.35 -8.12
CA ILE A 66 16.95 15.39 -8.54
C ILE A 66 17.14 15.37 -10.07
N SER A 67 17.29 14.18 -10.66
CA SER A 67 17.40 14.04 -12.13
C SER A 67 16.15 14.56 -12.83
N ASP A 68 14.96 14.26 -12.31
CA ASP A 68 13.70 14.72 -12.92
C ASP A 68 13.55 16.24 -12.83
N ILE A 69 13.84 16.84 -11.66
CA ILE A 69 13.85 18.30 -11.48
C ILE A 69 14.91 18.95 -12.38
N SER A 70 16.09 18.37 -12.49
CA SER A 70 17.18 18.92 -13.31
C SER A 70 16.84 18.93 -14.80
N LYS A 71 16.21 17.86 -15.31
CA LYS A 71 15.84 17.74 -16.73
C LYS A 71 14.58 18.52 -17.09
N HIS A 72 13.59 18.50 -16.20
CA HIS A 72 12.24 18.98 -16.51
C HIS A 72 11.84 20.26 -15.79
N GLY A 73 12.62 20.71 -14.82
CA GLY A 73 12.28 21.81 -13.93
C GLY A 73 11.18 21.43 -12.92
N LEU A 74 10.85 22.37 -12.03
CA LEU A 74 9.72 22.20 -11.11
C LEU A 74 8.39 22.19 -11.89
N PRO A 75 7.57 21.13 -11.78
CA PRO A 75 6.31 21.05 -12.49
C PRO A 75 5.33 22.09 -11.93
N ARG A 76 4.72 22.88 -12.83
CA ARG A 76 3.67 23.85 -12.46
C ARG A 76 2.31 23.16 -12.55
N LEU A 77 1.79 22.75 -11.40
CA LEU A 77 0.53 22.05 -11.30
C LEU A 77 -0.65 23.02 -11.21
N SER A 78 -1.71 22.77 -11.99
CA SER A 78 -2.99 23.43 -11.80
C SER A 78 -3.87 22.60 -10.86
N PHE A 79 -4.34 23.21 -9.77
CA PHE A 79 -5.21 22.56 -8.78
C PHE A 79 -6.48 21.97 -9.40
N SER A 80 -7.10 22.66 -10.37
CA SER A 80 -8.33 22.21 -11.03
C SER A 80 -8.15 20.86 -11.74
N ILE A 81 -6.99 20.67 -12.39
CA ILE A 81 -6.69 19.46 -13.16
C ILE A 81 -6.39 18.29 -12.21
N ALA A 82 -5.62 18.55 -11.14
CA ALA A 82 -5.35 17.57 -10.10
C ALA A 82 -6.64 17.10 -9.41
N TRP A 83 -7.54 18.03 -9.08
CA TRP A 83 -8.81 17.74 -8.41
C TRP A 83 -9.74 16.88 -9.29
N LYS A 84 -9.86 17.21 -10.58
CA LYS A 84 -10.63 16.39 -11.54
C LYS A 84 -10.09 14.96 -11.62
N ARG A 85 -8.77 14.80 -11.66
CA ARG A 85 -8.14 13.47 -11.68
C ARG A 85 -8.40 12.71 -10.38
N LEU A 86 -8.32 13.38 -9.23
CA LEU A 86 -8.58 12.78 -7.93
C LEU A 86 -10.01 12.24 -7.82
N ILE A 87 -11.00 13.01 -8.27
CA ILE A 87 -12.41 12.57 -8.29
C ILE A 87 -12.60 11.37 -9.22
N ALA A 88 -11.91 11.34 -10.36
CA ALA A 88 -11.96 10.19 -11.27
C ALA A 88 -11.43 8.90 -10.62
N LEU A 89 -10.50 9.03 -9.66
CA LEU A 89 -9.91 7.91 -8.90
C LEU A 89 -10.70 7.55 -7.63
N LYS A 90 -11.94 8.03 -7.47
CA LYS A 90 -12.77 7.78 -6.27
C LYS A 90 -12.86 6.31 -5.85
N ALA A 91 -12.91 5.38 -6.80
CA ALA A 91 -13.00 3.96 -6.49
C ALA A 91 -11.69 3.39 -5.90
N VAL A 92 -10.55 3.89 -6.39
CA VAL A 92 -9.23 3.53 -5.85
C VAL A 92 -9.08 4.10 -4.44
N ILE A 93 -9.48 5.36 -4.23
CA ILE A 93 -9.45 6.02 -2.91
C ILE A 93 -10.35 5.27 -1.92
N PHE A 94 -11.57 4.91 -2.34
CA PHE A 94 -12.48 4.13 -1.52
C PHE A 94 -11.86 2.80 -1.09
N ASN A 95 -11.31 2.03 -2.04
CA ASN A 95 -10.68 0.75 -1.73
C ASN A 95 -9.45 0.91 -0.82
N LEU A 96 -8.66 1.96 -1.00
CA LEU A 96 -7.50 2.26 -0.16
C LEU A 96 -7.93 2.56 1.29
N VAL A 97 -8.96 3.38 1.48
CA VAL A 97 -9.52 3.68 2.81
C VAL A 97 -10.07 2.41 3.46
N LEU A 98 -10.78 1.59 2.69
CA LEU A 98 -11.31 0.32 3.18
C LEU A 98 -10.19 -0.66 3.59
N PHE A 99 -9.08 -0.69 2.85
CA PHE A 99 -7.90 -1.49 3.20
C PHE A 99 -7.22 -0.99 4.48
N ILE A 100 -7.13 0.33 4.68
CA ILE A 100 -6.58 0.90 5.92
C ILE A 100 -7.45 0.50 7.12
N ILE A 101 -8.78 0.60 6.98
CA ILE A 101 -9.74 0.18 8.01
C ILE A 101 -9.59 -1.31 8.32
N TYR A 102 -9.45 -2.14 7.29
CA TYR A 102 -9.20 -3.57 7.41
C TYR A 102 -7.97 -3.88 8.27
N VAL A 103 -6.82 -3.27 7.95
CA VAL A 103 -5.57 -3.50 8.70
C VAL A 103 -5.69 -2.99 10.13
N ALA A 104 -6.37 -1.84 10.34
CA ALA A 104 -6.53 -1.25 11.67
C ALA A 104 -7.43 -2.08 12.60
N ILE A 105 -8.48 -2.71 12.07
CA ILE A 105 -9.44 -3.52 12.84
C ILE A 105 -8.93 -4.96 13.06
N MET A 106 -8.04 -5.46 12.19
CA MET A 106 -7.51 -6.82 12.23
C MET A 106 -7.03 -7.30 13.62
N PRO A 107 -6.30 -6.50 14.43
CA PRO A 107 -5.85 -6.94 15.75
C PRO A 107 -7.00 -7.25 16.73
N VAL A 108 -8.17 -6.64 16.54
CA VAL A 108 -9.32 -6.75 17.46
C VAL A 108 -10.34 -7.75 16.95
N ALA A 109 -10.73 -7.66 15.67
CA ALA A 109 -11.75 -8.53 15.08
C ALA A 109 -11.19 -9.87 14.58
N GLY A 110 -9.87 -10.01 14.52
CA GLY A 110 -9.20 -11.18 13.98
C GLY A 110 -9.17 -11.21 12.45
N PHE A 111 -8.32 -12.09 11.91
CA PHE A 111 -8.05 -12.18 10.47
C PHE A 111 -9.29 -12.56 9.64
N ILE A 112 -10.05 -13.57 10.06
CA ILE A 112 -11.17 -14.11 9.28
C ILE A 112 -12.25 -13.04 9.08
N ILE A 113 -12.75 -12.45 10.17
CA ILE A 113 -13.85 -11.47 10.12
C ILE A 113 -13.43 -10.22 9.35
N SER A 114 -12.23 -9.70 9.65
CA SER A 114 -11.72 -8.49 8.99
C SER A 114 -11.53 -8.71 7.49
N THR A 115 -10.94 -9.84 7.09
CA THR A 115 -10.68 -10.16 5.68
C THR A 115 -11.98 -10.45 4.94
N PHE A 116 -12.92 -11.17 5.56
CA PHE A 116 -14.24 -11.42 4.99
C PHE A 116 -14.99 -10.10 4.73
N ALA A 117 -15.09 -9.22 5.73
CA ALA A 117 -15.76 -7.94 5.59
C ALA A 117 -15.09 -7.05 4.53
N TYR A 118 -13.75 -6.98 4.53
CA TYR A 118 -12.99 -6.24 3.52
C TYR A 118 -13.28 -6.73 2.10
N LEU A 119 -13.11 -8.03 1.85
CA LEU A 119 -13.31 -8.62 0.52
C LEU A 119 -14.75 -8.46 0.06
N LEU A 120 -15.72 -8.72 0.95
CA LEU A 120 -17.13 -8.59 0.64
C LEU A 120 -17.48 -7.15 0.20
N ILE A 121 -17.12 -6.15 1.02
CA ILE A 121 -17.43 -4.74 0.74
C ILE A 121 -16.68 -4.26 -0.51
N ALA A 122 -15.39 -4.59 -0.65
CA ALA A 122 -14.59 -4.21 -1.81
C ALA A 122 -15.16 -4.79 -3.09
N GLN A 123 -15.46 -6.09 -3.11
CA GLN A 123 -16.00 -6.75 -4.30
C GLN A 123 -17.40 -6.23 -4.66
N PHE A 124 -18.27 -5.99 -3.68
CA PHE A 124 -19.59 -5.41 -3.96
C PHE A 124 -19.53 -3.97 -4.48
N TYR A 125 -18.52 -3.21 -4.08
CA TYR A 125 -18.34 -1.84 -4.55
C TYR A 125 -17.72 -1.80 -5.96
N LEU A 126 -16.75 -2.67 -6.25
CA LEU A 126 -16.03 -2.67 -7.53
C LEU A 126 -16.69 -3.52 -8.63
N ALA A 127 -17.36 -4.62 -8.27
CA ALA A 127 -17.91 -5.57 -9.24
C ALA A 127 -19.35 -5.20 -9.67
N PRO A 128 -19.75 -5.54 -10.91
CA PRO A 128 -21.13 -5.35 -11.34
C PRO A 128 -22.08 -6.28 -10.57
N LYS A 129 -23.26 -5.76 -10.19
CA LYS A 129 -24.24 -6.42 -9.31
C LYS A 129 -25.08 -7.50 -10.00
N LYS A 130 -24.45 -8.40 -10.76
CA LYS A 130 -25.13 -9.57 -11.34
C LYS A 130 -25.21 -10.69 -10.30
N PRO A 131 -26.32 -11.46 -10.22
CA PRO A 131 -26.51 -12.45 -9.17
C PRO A 131 -25.42 -13.54 -9.15
N THR A 132 -24.94 -13.95 -10.32
CA THR A 132 -23.82 -14.90 -10.45
C THR A 132 -22.51 -14.34 -9.87
N ILE A 133 -22.23 -13.06 -10.10
CA ILE A 133 -21.02 -12.38 -9.61
C ILE A 133 -21.10 -12.18 -8.11
N VAL A 134 -22.29 -11.89 -7.57
CA VAL A 134 -22.52 -11.81 -6.13
C VAL A 134 -22.23 -13.15 -5.46
N LEU A 135 -22.71 -14.25 -6.04
CA LEU A 135 -22.45 -15.60 -5.50
C LEU A 135 -20.94 -15.91 -5.50
N ILE A 136 -20.26 -15.62 -6.62
CA ILE A 136 -18.80 -15.77 -6.72
C ILE A 136 -18.09 -14.88 -5.69
N ALA A 137 -18.55 -13.65 -5.48
CA ALA A 137 -17.93 -12.73 -4.54
C ALA A 137 -18.03 -13.23 -3.09
N ILE A 138 -19.20 -13.74 -2.69
CA ILE A 138 -19.39 -14.35 -1.37
C ILE A 138 -18.49 -15.57 -1.23
N PHE A 139 -18.45 -16.45 -2.23
CA PHE A 139 -17.60 -17.64 -2.22
C PHE A 139 -16.11 -17.27 -2.09
N VAL A 140 -15.63 -16.30 -2.88
CA VAL A 140 -14.26 -15.79 -2.81
C VAL A 140 -13.97 -15.20 -1.44
N ALA A 141 -14.87 -14.40 -0.87
CA ALA A 141 -14.68 -13.81 0.45
C ALA A 141 -14.56 -14.88 1.54
N ILE A 142 -15.38 -15.93 1.51
CA ILE A 142 -15.27 -17.07 2.45
C ILE A 142 -13.96 -17.81 2.23
N LEU A 143 -13.64 -18.17 0.98
CA LEU A 143 -12.47 -18.97 0.64
C LEU A 143 -11.17 -18.24 1.05
N PHE A 144 -11.05 -16.96 0.77
CA PHE A 144 -9.83 -16.19 1.08
C PHE A 144 -9.77 -15.66 2.52
N SER A 145 -10.89 -15.62 3.25
CA SER A 145 -10.85 -15.33 4.70
C SER A 145 -10.49 -16.56 5.54
N THR A 146 -10.96 -17.74 5.15
CA THR A 146 -10.75 -18.99 5.90
C THR A 146 -9.57 -19.81 5.40
N GLY A 147 -9.36 -19.89 4.09
CA GLY A 147 -8.32 -20.72 3.46
C GLY A 147 -6.91 -20.38 3.95
N PRO A 148 -6.44 -19.12 3.81
CA PRO A 148 -5.16 -18.70 4.36
C PRO A 148 -5.10 -18.92 5.87
N TYR A 149 -6.18 -18.66 6.61
CA TYR A 149 -6.20 -18.84 8.06
C TYR A 149 -5.83 -20.27 8.46
N TYR A 150 -6.53 -21.26 7.91
CA TYR A 150 -6.27 -22.67 8.19
C TYR A 150 -4.95 -23.16 7.62
N LEU A 151 -4.54 -22.67 6.45
CA LEU A 151 -3.23 -23.01 5.88
C LEU A 151 -2.11 -22.58 6.83
N PHE A 152 -2.15 -21.34 7.35
CA PHE A 152 -1.14 -20.84 8.28
C PHE A 152 -1.22 -21.52 9.65
N SER A 153 -2.42 -21.77 10.18
CA SER A 153 -2.56 -22.39 11.50
C SER A 153 -2.17 -23.86 11.50
N GLU A 154 -2.63 -24.65 10.52
CA GLU A 154 -2.46 -26.11 10.51
C GLU A 154 -1.18 -26.56 9.83
N VAL A 155 -0.83 -25.96 8.68
CA VAL A 155 0.34 -26.39 7.88
C VAL A 155 1.61 -25.71 8.38
N PHE A 156 1.56 -24.40 8.61
CA PHE A 156 2.73 -23.64 9.01
C PHE A 156 2.89 -23.49 10.54
N ASN A 157 1.87 -23.86 11.34
CA ASN A 157 1.85 -23.63 12.79
C ASN A 157 2.11 -22.15 13.18
N ILE A 158 1.71 -21.22 12.30
CA ILE A 158 1.82 -19.77 12.50
C ILE A 158 0.43 -19.21 12.80
N TYR A 159 0.26 -18.64 14.00
CA TYR A 159 -1.01 -18.05 14.38
C TYR A 159 -1.18 -16.65 13.79
N LEU A 160 -2.24 -16.50 12.99
CA LEU A 160 -2.75 -15.19 12.57
C LEU A 160 -3.52 -14.51 13.72
N PRO A 161 -3.70 -13.17 13.67
CA PRO A 161 -4.45 -12.44 14.69
C PRO A 161 -5.82 -13.06 14.93
N ARG A 162 -6.07 -13.49 16.16
CA ARG A 162 -7.38 -13.98 16.61
C ARG A 162 -8.20 -12.82 17.17
N ALA A 163 -9.52 -12.97 17.13
CA ALA A 163 -10.41 -12.02 17.77
C ALA A 163 -10.11 -11.94 19.26
N GLN A 164 -10.05 -10.74 19.82
CA GLN A 164 -9.69 -10.51 21.23
C GLN A 164 -10.90 -10.53 22.18
N TRP A 165 -11.99 -11.19 21.78
CA TRP A 165 -13.25 -11.27 22.52
C TRP A 165 -13.76 -12.71 22.59
#